data_AF-A0A847AAP3-F1
#
_entry.id   AF-A0A847AAP3-F1
#
_cell.length_a   1.000
_cell.length_b   1.000
_cell.length_c   1.000
_cell.angle_alpha   90.00
_cell.angle_beta   90.00
_cell.angle_gamma   90.00
#
_symmetry.space_group_name_H-M   'P 1'
#
loop_
_entity.id
_entity.type
_entity.pdbx_description
1 polymer ?
#
loop_
_entity_poly.entity_id
_entity_poly.type
_entity_poly.pdbx_seq_one_letter_code
_entity_poly.pdbx_strand_id
1 'polypeptide(L)'
;MESYRAEMRAAMTLALPDEDGLAEPIPNMGGGFRPEPELDRLSNIIKAFNDQFGDLEWEDADKIGRVISEEIPEAVSADEGYQNAMRNNDRQTARLEHDAVLERVIIAFMADHLELFKQFQDNSLFRKWLSESTFNATYRPPLINPGLLDQDTPYPRLASGGSSGT
;
A
#
# COMPACT_ATOMS: atom_id res chain seq x y z
N MET A 1 -30.44 -6.56 31.61
CA MET A 1 -31.58 -5.99 30.86
C MET A 1 -30.99 -5.45 29.56
N GLU A 2 -30.92 -6.31 28.54
CA GLU A 2 -31.87 -6.31 27.39
C GLU A 2 -31.60 -5.11 26.46
N SER A 3 -30.77 -5.33 25.43
CA SER A 3 -31.19 -5.55 24.03
C SER A 3 -31.52 -4.25 23.29
N TYR A 4 -30.85 -3.98 22.17
CA TYR A 4 -31.41 -4.22 20.83
C TYR A 4 -30.43 -3.77 19.73
N ARG A 5 -30.35 -4.59 18.69
CA ARG A 5 -29.56 -4.41 17.48
C ARG A 5 -30.50 -3.79 16.42
N ALA A 6 -30.05 -2.83 15.62
CA ALA A 6 -30.76 -2.48 14.39
C ALA A 6 -29.78 -1.92 13.34
N GLU A 7 -29.58 -2.69 12.29
CA GLU A 7 -29.13 -2.20 10.99
C GLU A 7 -30.28 -1.40 10.36
N MET A 8 -30.00 -0.26 9.74
CA MET A 8 -30.91 0.36 8.77
C MET A 8 -30.09 0.87 7.58
N ARG A 9 -30.28 0.21 6.44
CA ARG A 9 -29.86 0.67 5.11
C ARG A 9 -30.66 1.93 4.76
N ALA A 10 -29.99 3.05 4.58
CA ALA A 10 -30.63 4.22 3.96
C ALA A 10 -30.47 4.11 2.43
N ALA A 11 -31.60 3.93 1.75
CA ALA A 11 -31.68 3.96 0.30
C ALA A 11 -31.36 5.37 -0.21
N MET A 12 -30.58 5.41 -1.29
CA MET A 12 -30.23 6.62 -2.03
C MET A 12 -31.47 7.15 -2.75
N THR A 13 -31.82 8.42 -2.55
CA THR A 13 -32.78 9.14 -3.41
C THR A 13 -32.19 10.52 -3.68
N LEU A 14 -31.39 10.61 -4.75
CA LEU A 14 -31.02 11.89 -5.35
C LEU A 14 -32.17 12.28 -6.28
N ALA A 15 -33.05 13.15 -5.79
CA ALA A 15 -33.97 13.86 -6.65
C ALA A 15 -33.18 14.94 -7.40
N LEU A 16 -32.82 14.66 -8.65
CA LEU A 16 -32.36 15.70 -9.57
C LEU A 16 -33.61 16.43 -10.11
N PRO A 17 -33.72 17.76 -9.96
CA PRO A 17 -34.73 18.50 -10.69
C PRO A 17 -34.42 18.40 -12.19
N ASP A 18 -35.42 17.95 -12.95
CA ASP A 18 -35.40 17.95 -14.41
C ASP A 18 -35.66 19.40 -14.88
N GLU A 19 -34.58 20.18 -15.00
CA GLU A 19 -34.63 21.44 -15.72
C GLU A 19 -34.04 21.22 -17.11
N ASP A 20 -34.92 21.24 -18.12
CA ASP A 20 -34.60 21.32 -19.54
C ASP A 20 -33.89 22.65 -19.85
N GLY A 21 -32.60 22.73 -19.52
CA GLY A 21 -31.70 23.79 -19.94
C GLY A 21 -31.01 23.42 -21.24
N LEU A 22 -31.41 24.03 -22.36
CA LEU A 22 -30.66 23.94 -23.61
C LEU A 22 -29.25 24.52 -23.40
N ALA A 23 -28.25 23.65 -23.23
CA ALA A 23 -26.85 24.06 -23.22
C ALA A 23 -26.43 24.44 -24.65
N GLU A 24 -26.08 25.72 -24.86
CA GLU A 24 -25.54 26.18 -26.14
C GLU A 24 -24.22 25.45 -26.47
N PRO A 25 -23.93 25.16 -27.76
CA PRO A 25 -22.71 24.46 -28.13
C PRO A 25 -21.49 25.35 -27.88
N ILE A 26 -20.55 24.86 -27.08
CA ILE A 26 -19.27 25.56 -26.85
C ILE A 26 -18.49 25.59 -28.18
N PRO A 27 -17.92 26.72 -28.60
CA PRO A 27 -17.18 26.80 -29.86
C PRO A 27 -15.90 25.97 -29.80
N ASN A 28 -15.81 24.95 -30.66
CA ASN A 28 -14.58 24.21 -30.91
C ASN A 28 -13.55 25.12 -31.61
N MET A 29 -12.52 25.56 -30.88
CA MET A 29 -11.30 26.12 -31.46
C MET A 29 -10.10 25.22 -31.19
N GLY A 30 -9.44 24.80 -32.27
CA GLY A 30 -7.99 24.59 -32.34
C GLY A 30 -7.44 23.28 -31.77
N GLY A 31 -6.98 22.38 -32.64
CA GLY A 31 -6.27 21.17 -32.25
C GLY A 31 -4.90 21.44 -31.63
N GLY A 32 -4.49 20.55 -30.72
CA GLY A 32 -3.15 20.50 -30.16
C GLY A 32 -3.16 19.85 -28.78
N PHE A 33 -3.04 18.52 -28.75
CA PHE A 33 -2.87 17.67 -27.57
C PHE A 33 -3.78 18.00 -26.38
N ARG A 34 -4.92 17.30 -26.27
CA ARG A 34 -5.40 17.00 -24.92
C ARG A 34 -4.27 16.18 -24.28
N PRO A 35 -3.66 16.61 -23.15
CA PRO A 35 -2.85 15.69 -22.37
C PRO A 35 -3.76 14.50 -22.12
N GLU A 36 -3.33 13.30 -22.54
CA GLU A 36 -4.05 12.09 -22.17
C GLU A 36 -4.29 12.16 -20.66
N PRO A 37 -5.54 11.92 -20.21
CA PRO A 37 -5.83 11.73 -18.81
C PRO A 37 -4.76 10.80 -18.23
N GLU A 38 -4.19 11.16 -17.09
CA GLU A 38 -3.15 10.37 -16.42
C GLU A 38 -3.57 8.90 -16.25
N LEU A 39 -4.86 8.68 -15.97
CA LEU A 39 -5.49 7.36 -15.91
C LEU A 39 -5.40 6.56 -17.21
N ASP A 40 -5.49 7.20 -18.38
CA ASP A 40 -5.39 6.51 -19.68
C ASP A 40 -3.95 6.04 -19.94
N ARG A 41 -2.95 6.81 -19.50
CA ARG A 41 -1.54 6.43 -19.63
C ARG A 41 -1.19 5.23 -18.75
N LEU A 42 -1.62 5.24 -17.49
CA LEU A 42 -1.41 4.14 -16.55
C LEU A 42 -2.13 2.86 -17.02
N SER A 43 -3.38 3.01 -17.49
CA SER A 43 -4.17 1.89 -18.01
C SER A 43 -3.51 1.23 -19.24
N ASN A 44 -2.91 2.04 -20.12
CA ASN A 44 -2.19 1.53 -21.29
C ASN A 44 -0.92 0.76 -20.91
N ILE A 45 -0.17 1.23 -19.91
CA ILE A 45 1.04 0.56 -19.42
C ILE A 45 0.69 -0.79 -18.79
N ILE A 46 -0.30 -0.83 -17.89
CA ILE A 46 -0.73 -2.07 -17.22
C ILE A 46 -1.25 -3.09 -18.24
N LYS A 47 -2.06 -2.64 -19.21
CA LYS A 47 -2.55 -3.52 -20.27
C LYS A 47 -1.40 -4.09 -21.10
N ALA A 48 -0.49 -3.23 -21.58
CA ALA A 48 0.65 -3.68 -22.38
C ALA A 48 1.58 -4.62 -21.61
N PHE A 49 1.72 -4.43 -20.30
CA PHE A 49 2.46 -5.32 -19.42
C PHE A 49 1.76 -6.68 -19.31
N ASN A 50 0.48 -6.71 -18.96
CA ASN A 50 -0.28 -7.96 -18.80
C ASN A 50 -0.37 -8.75 -20.11
N ASP A 51 -0.54 -8.08 -21.25
CA ASP A 51 -0.63 -8.72 -22.56
C ASP A 51 0.69 -9.41 -22.96
N GLN A 52 1.83 -8.94 -22.48
CA GLN A 52 3.16 -9.47 -22.82
C GLN A 52 3.78 -10.38 -21.76
N PHE A 53 3.44 -10.15 -20.48
CA PHE A 53 4.14 -10.75 -19.33
C PHE A 53 3.16 -11.28 -18.27
N GLY A 54 1.87 -11.40 -18.59
CA GLY A 54 0.86 -11.92 -17.67
C GLY A 54 1.01 -13.40 -17.30
N ASP A 55 1.92 -14.12 -17.98
CA ASP A 55 2.32 -15.48 -17.67
C ASP A 55 3.44 -15.57 -16.62
N LEU A 56 4.08 -14.45 -16.27
CA LEU A 56 5.08 -14.41 -15.21
C LEU A 56 4.43 -14.55 -13.83
N GLU A 57 4.95 -15.49 -13.03
CA GLU A 57 4.52 -15.69 -11.65
C GLU A 57 5.17 -14.64 -10.73
N TRP A 58 4.38 -13.69 -10.27
CA TRP A 58 4.77 -12.70 -9.27
C TRP A 58 4.25 -13.11 -7.89
N GLU A 59 5.08 -12.95 -6.85
CA GLU A 59 4.64 -13.16 -5.46
C GLU A 59 3.51 -12.20 -5.06
N ASP A 60 3.58 -10.96 -5.55
CA ASP A 60 2.54 -9.93 -5.38
C ASP A 60 2.39 -9.14 -6.69
N ALA A 61 1.47 -9.61 -7.54
CA ALA A 61 1.21 -9.01 -8.85
C ALA A 61 0.66 -7.57 -8.74
N ASP A 62 -0.14 -7.27 -7.71
CA ASP A 62 -0.72 -5.94 -7.50
C ASP A 62 0.36 -4.92 -7.10
N LYS A 63 1.33 -5.34 -6.28
CA LYS A 63 2.48 -4.50 -5.94
C LYS A 63 3.35 -4.23 -7.16
N ILE A 64 3.68 -5.26 -7.95
CA ILE A 64 4.49 -5.09 -9.17
C ILE A 64 3.78 -4.22 -10.20
N GLY A 65 2.46 -4.36 -10.35
CA GLY A 65 1.65 -3.51 -11.22
C GLY A 65 1.76 -2.03 -10.86
N ARG A 66 1.70 -1.68 -9.56
CA ARG A 66 1.90 -0.30 -9.08
C ARG A 66 3.31 0.21 -9.34
N VAL A 67 4.33 -0.59 -9.05
CA VAL A 67 5.73 -0.20 -9.30
C VAL A 67 5.97 0.12 -10.79
N ILE A 68 5.44 -0.70 -11.69
CA ILE A 68 5.63 -0.53 -13.15
C ILE A 68 4.84 0.66 -13.69
N SER A 69 3.61 0.86 -13.22
CA SER A 69 2.73 1.89 -13.76
C SER A 69 2.98 3.27 -13.15
N GLU A 70 3.31 3.33 -11.86
CA GLU A 70 3.39 4.59 -11.10
C GLU A 70 4.84 4.91 -10.72
N GLU A 71 5.47 4.06 -9.89
CA GLU A 71 6.72 4.41 -9.20
C GLU A 71 7.91 4.53 -10.15
N ILE A 72 8.07 3.61 -11.11
CA ILE A 72 9.17 3.65 -12.09
C ILE A 72 9.05 4.87 -13.01
N PRO A 73 7.90 5.14 -13.67
CA PRO A 73 7.76 6.32 -14.52
C PRO A 73 7.98 7.63 -13.76
N GLU A 74 7.47 7.74 -12.52
CA GLU A 74 7.68 8.91 -11.67
C GLU A 74 9.18 9.14 -11.44
N ALA A 75 9.89 8.11 -10.96
CA ALA A 75 11.32 8.18 -10.66
C ALA A 75 12.17 8.51 -11.90
N VAL A 76 11.89 7.89 -13.05
CA VAL A 76 12.61 8.17 -14.31
C VAL A 76 12.35 9.60 -14.77
N SER A 77 11.10 10.06 -14.71
CA SER A 77 10.72 11.42 -15.14
C SER A 77 11.33 12.52 -14.27
N ALA A 78 11.68 12.21 -13.03
CA ALA A 78 12.31 13.12 -12.09
C ALA A 78 13.83 13.29 -12.33
N ASP A 79 14.49 12.41 -13.09
CA ASP A 79 15.93 12.49 -13.34
C ASP A 79 16.29 13.73 -14.18
N GLU A 80 17.14 14.60 -13.62
CA GLU A 80 17.52 15.87 -14.25
C GLU A 80 18.27 15.69 -15.57
N GLY A 81 19.10 14.63 -15.68
CA GLY A 81 19.86 14.30 -16.88
C GLY A 81 18.92 13.92 -18.02
N TYR A 82 17.95 13.06 -17.72
CA TYR A 82 16.92 12.69 -18.68
C TYR A 82 16.04 13.87 -19.07
N GLN A 83 15.56 14.66 -18.10
CA GLN A 83 14.78 15.86 -18.38
C GLN A 83 15.54 16.85 -19.29
N ASN A 84 16.85 17.03 -19.06
CA ASN A 84 17.69 17.85 -19.91
C ASN A 84 17.79 17.26 -21.32
N ALA A 85 17.99 15.95 -21.45
CA ALA A 85 18.04 15.27 -22.73
C ALA A 85 16.72 15.38 -23.51
N MET A 86 15.57 15.28 -22.82
CA MET A 86 14.24 15.49 -23.42
C MET A 86 14.04 16.90 -23.98
N ARG A 87 14.54 17.92 -23.28
CA ARG A 87 14.34 19.33 -23.67
C ARG A 87 15.28 19.77 -24.78
N ASN A 88 16.52 19.25 -24.77
CA ASN A 88 17.63 19.85 -25.52
C ASN A 88 18.25 18.94 -26.60
N ASN A 89 17.91 17.64 -26.64
CA ASN A 89 18.49 16.70 -27.58
C ASN A 89 17.44 16.06 -28.49
N ASP A 90 17.91 15.30 -29.49
CA ASP A 90 17.05 14.49 -30.33
C ASP A 90 16.47 13.27 -29.59
N ARG A 91 15.47 12.63 -30.23
CA ARG A 91 14.78 11.47 -29.65
C ARG A 91 15.72 10.29 -29.36
N GLN A 92 16.77 10.11 -30.16
CA GLN A 92 17.68 8.98 -29.99
C GLN A 92 18.56 9.18 -28.76
N THR A 93 19.08 10.38 -28.58
CA THR A 93 19.87 10.77 -27.42
C THR A 93 19.05 10.74 -26.15
N ALA A 94 17.81 11.29 -26.19
CA ALA A 94 16.89 11.21 -25.06
C ALA A 94 16.56 9.75 -24.69
N ARG A 95 16.44 8.85 -25.67
CA ARG A 95 16.19 7.42 -25.41
C ARG A 95 17.40 6.73 -24.76
N LEU A 96 18.61 7.04 -25.20
CA LEU A 96 19.83 6.49 -24.60
C LEU A 96 19.95 6.91 -23.13
N GLU A 97 19.70 8.19 -22.83
CA GLU A 97 19.71 8.69 -21.45
C GLU A 97 18.62 8.02 -20.60
N HIS A 98 17.39 7.94 -21.14
CA HIS A 98 16.28 7.24 -20.49
C HIS A 98 16.65 5.81 -20.09
N ASP A 99 17.24 5.03 -20.99
CA ASP A 99 17.52 3.62 -20.74
C ASP A 99 18.58 3.46 -19.63
N ALA A 100 19.59 4.34 -19.60
CA ALA A 100 20.56 4.39 -18.50
C ALA A 100 19.91 4.79 -17.16
N VAL A 101 18.97 5.73 -17.17
CA VAL A 101 18.24 6.17 -15.97
C VAL A 101 17.34 5.06 -15.45
N LEU A 102 16.60 4.39 -16.33
CA LEU A 102 15.72 3.28 -15.97
C LEU A 102 16.50 2.17 -15.25
N GLU A 103 17.67 1.78 -15.76
CA GLU A 103 18.51 0.78 -15.11
C GLU A 103 18.92 1.22 -13.68
N ARG A 104 19.35 2.48 -13.51
CA ARG A 104 19.68 3.04 -12.19
C ARG A 104 18.49 3.02 -11.24
N VAL A 105 17.31 3.39 -11.74
CA VAL A 105 16.06 3.42 -10.96
C VAL A 105 15.70 2.02 -10.48
N ILE A 106 15.73 1.01 -11.35
CA ILE A 106 15.45 -0.38 -10.98
C ILE A 106 16.42 -0.88 -9.91
N ILE A 107 17.72 -0.60 -10.04
CA ILE A 107 18.72 -0.95 -9.03
C ILE A 107 18.43 -0.25 -7.70
N ALA A 108 18.08 1.04 -7.72
CA ALA A 108 17.80 1.82 -6.52
C ALA A 108 16.60 1.26 -5.75
N PHE A 109 15.51 0.87 -6.43
CA PHE A 109 14.36 0.22 -5.79
C PHE A 109 14.75 -1.05 -5.01
N MET A 110 15.71 -1.82 -5.51
CA MET A 110 16.19 -3.03 -4.85
C MET A 110 17.20 -2.74 -3.72
N ALA A 111 18.05 -1.74 -3.91
CA ALA A 111 19.17 -1.45 -3.02
C ALA A 111 18.72 -1.21 -1.57
N ASP A 112 17.70 -0.40 -1.36
CA ASP A 112 17.19 -0.10 -0.02
C ASP A 112 16.58 -1.33 0.67
N HIS A 113 15.89 -2.18 -0.09
CA HIS A 113 15.34 -3.44 0.43
C HIS A 113 16.44 -4.43 0.82
N LEU A 114 17.50 -4.51 0.00
CA LEU A 114 18.67 -5.35 0.30
C LEU A 114 19.43 -4.83 1.52
N GLU A 115 19.59 -3.51 1.66
CA GLU A 115 20.22 -2.91 2.83
C GLU A 115 19.38 -3.13 4.10
N LEU A 116 18.06 -2.99 4.02
CA LEU A 116 17.15 -3.30 5.13
C LEU A 116 17.30 -4.76 5.56
N PHE A 117 17.27 -5.69 4.61
CA PHE A 117 17.45 -7.12 4.89
C PHE A 117 18.83 -7.39 5.50
N LYS A 118 19.89 -6.79 4.94
CA LYS A 118 21.26 -6.90 5.47
C LYS A 118 21.34 -6.40 6.92
N GLN A 119 20.82 -5.22 7.23
CA GLN A 119 20.81 -4.69 8.60
C GLN A 119 20.03 -5.59 9.54
N PHE A 120 18.90 -6.16 9.09
CA PHE A 120 18.14 -7.11 9.91
C PHE A 120 18.94 -8.37 10.25
N GLN A 121 19.74 -8.87 9.31
CA GLN A 121 20.54 -10.08 9.50
C GLN A 121 21.82 -9.81 10.32
N ASP A 122 22.58 -8.78 9.94
CA ASP A 122 23.94 -8.55 10.40
C ASP A 122 24.02 -7.67 11.66
N ASN A 123 23.00 -6.85 11.92
CA ASN A 123 22.99 -5.89 13.03
C ASN A 123 22.00 -6.29 14.12
N SER A 124 22.52 -6.92 15.19
CA SER A 124 21.70 -7.44 16.29
C SER A 124 20.91 -6.37 17.04
N LEU A 125 21.43 -5.15 17.15
CA LEU A 125 20.73 -4.02 17.76
C LEU A 125 19.54 -3.60 16.89
N PHE A 126 19.75 -3.44 15.58
CA PHE A 126 18.68 -3.11 14.65
C PHE A 126 17.59 -4.19 14.63
N ARG A 127 17.97 -5.47 14.56
CA ARG A 127 17.02 -6.58 14.61
C ARG A 127 16.17 -6.58 15.89
N LYS A 128 16.81 -6.42 17.05
CA LYS A 128 16.10 -6.38 18.33
C LYS A 128 15.12 -5.22 18.37
N TRP A 129 15.59 -4.03 18.01
CA TRP A 129 14.75 -2.83 17.97
C TRP A 129 13.54 -3.02 17.03
N LEU A 130 13.74 -3.46 15.78
CA LEU A 130 12.66 -3.65 14.82
C LEU A 130 11.64 -4.70 15.31
N SER A 131 12.12 -5.79 15.89
CA SER A 131 11.26 -6.85 16.45
C SER A 131 10.41 -6.33 17.62
N GLU A 132 11.00 -5.63 18.58
CA GLU A 132 10.27 -5.07 19.73
C GLU A 132 9.29 -3.97 19.29
N SER A 133 9.71 -3.07 18.41
CA SER A 133 8.87 -1.99 17.90
C SER A 133 7.65 -2.51 17.14
N THR A 134 7.84 -3.46 16.22
CA THR A 134 6.73 -4.04 15.44
C THR A 134 5.80 -4.88 16.31
N PHE A 135 6.33 -5.64 17.27
CA PHE A 135 5.50 -6.38 18.24
C PHE A 135 4.64 -5.43 19.07
N ASN A 136 5.23 -4.37 19.66
CA ASN A 136 4.48 -3.42 20.47
C ASN A 136 3.41 -2.67 19.66
N ALA A 137 3.68 -2.36 18.39
CA ALA A 137 2.72 -1.71 17.51
C ALA A 137 1.51 -2.60 17.21
N THR A 138 1.72 -3.90 17.04
CA THR A 138 0.73 -4.85 16.50
C THR A 138 0.05 -5.72 17.55
N TYR A 139 0.72 -6.00 18.67
CA TYR A 139 0.18 -6.83 19.73
C TYR A 139 -0.96 -6.09 20.44
N ARG A 140 -2.15 -6.72 20.42
CA ARG A 140 -3.32 -6.30 21.18
C ARG A 140 -3.68 -7.48 22.08
N PRO A 141 -3.38 -7.43 23.39
CA PRO A 141 -3.73 -8.52 24.27
C PRO A 141 -5.24 -8.74 24.24
N PRO A 142 -5.71 -10.00 24.30
CA PRO A 142 -7.13 -10.28 24.43
C PRO A 142 -7.69 -9.51 25.63
N LEU A 143 -8.87 -8.90 25.45
CA LEU A 143 -9.59 -8.30 26.57
C LEU A 143 -9.92 -9.43 27.54
N ILE A 144 -9.19 -9.52 28.64
CA ILE A 144 -9.56 -10.38 29.76
C ILE A 144 -10.86 -9.80 30.29
N ASN A 145 -11.97 -10.47 30.02
CA ASN A 145 -13.27 -10.11 30.56
C ASN A 145 -13.28 -10.54 32.03
N PRO A 146 -13.21 -9.61 33.01
CA PRO A 146 -13.07 -9.98 34.42
C PRO A 146 -14.30 -10.71 34.98
N GLY A 147 -15.41 -10.74 34.22
CA GLY A 147 -16.66 -11.42 34.58
C GLY A 147 -16.70 -12.92 34.31
N LEU A 148 -15.62 -13.53 33.81
CA LEU A 148 -15.50 -14.98 33.54
C LEU A 148 -14.42 -15.65 34.40
N LEU A 149 -14.04 -15.04 35.52
CA LEU A 149 -13.40 -15.79 36.61
C LEU A 149 -14.45 -16.78 37.13
N ASP A 150 -14.33 -18.03 36.69
CA ASP A 150 -15.11 -19.18 37.15
C ASP A 150 -15.31 -19.11 38.67
N GLN A 151 -16.58 -19.04 39.08
CA GLN A 151 -16.98 -19.15 40.49
C GLN A 151 -16.88 -20.59 41.02
N ASP A 152 -16.24 -21.51 40.28
CA ASP A 152 -16.33 -22.95 40.50
C ASP A 152 -14.99 -23.70 40.57
N THR A 153 -13.85 -23.03 40.79
CA THR A 153 -12.65 -23.77 41.25
C THR A 153 -12.66 -23.88 42.78
N PRO A 154 -12.86 -25.08 43.36
CA PRO A 154 -12.68 -25.27 44.80
C PRO A 154 -11.18 -25.22 45.06
N TYR A 155 -10.70 -24.16 45.72
CA TYR A 155 -9.35 -24.17 46.30
C TYR A 155 -9.24 -25.38 47.24
N PRO A 156 -8.17 -26.19 47.17
CA PRO A 156 -7.93 -27.19 48.18
C PRO A 156 -7.74 -26.48 49.53
N ARG A 157 -8.53 -26.86 50.55
CA ARG A 157 -8.34 -26.38 51.92
C ARG A 157 -6.90 -26.68 52.32
N LEU A 158 -6.15 -25.63 52.67
CA LEU A 158 -4.92 -25.79 53.42
C LEU A 158 -5.28 -26.52 54.73
N ALA A 159 -4.69 -27.69 54.93
CA ALA A 159 -4.86 -28.47 56.14
C ALA A 159 -4.35 -27.64 57.33
N SER A 160 -5.29 -27.09 58.10
CA SER A 160 -5.04 -26.58 59.44
C SER A 160 -5.00 -27.76 60.42
N GLY A 161 -3.80 -28.14 60.84
CA GLY A 161 -3.56 -28.99 61.99
C GLY A 161 -2.07 -28.88 62.30
N GLY A 162 -1.60 -28.12 63.28
CA GLY A 162 -2.16 -28.00 64.63
C GLY A 162 -1.35 -28.90 65.54
N SER A 163 -0.29 -28.32 66.10
CA SER A 163 0.56 -28.83 67.18
C SER A 163 -0.22 -29.56 68.29
N SER A 164 0.33 -30.67 68.79
CA SER A 164 0.20 -31.09 70.19
C SER A 164 1.43 -31.92 70.55
N GLY A 165 2.22 -31.40 71.49
CA GLY A 165 3.35 -32.11 72.07
C GLY A 165 2.91 -33.11 73.15
N THR A 166 3.81 -34.06 73.39
CA THR A 166 4.33 -34.45 74.70
C THR A 166 5.73 -35.00 74.48
#